data_AF-A0A833FXZ3-F1
#
_entry.id   AF-A0A833FXZ3-F1
#
_cell.length_a   1.000
_cell.length_b   1.000
_cell.length_c   1.000
_cell.angle_alpha   90.00
_cell.angle_beta   90.00
_cell.angle_gamma   90.00
#
_symmetry.space_group_name_H-M   'P 1'
#
loop_
_entity.id
_entity.type
_entity.pdbx_description
1 polymer ?
#
loop_
_entity_poly.entity_id
_entity_poly.type
_entity_poly.pdbx_seq_one_letter_code
_entity_poly.pdbx_strand_id
1 'polypeptide(L)' 'MNLKTLKSKTPVELLSMAEEQEVENASTLRKQDMMFAILKRMAEKGEAIFGSGVVEI' A
#
# COMPACT_ATOMS: atom_id res chain seq x y z
N MET A 1 5.63 7.62 -2.61
CA MET A 1 5.77 6.14 -2.48
C MET A 1 5.55 5.41 -3.81
N ASN A 2 6.27 4.32 -4.12
CA ASN A 2 6.08 3.53 -5.37
C ASN A 2 5.45 2.14 -5.09
N LEU A 3 4.42 1.77 -5.84
CA LEU A 3 3.71 0.49 -5.73
C LEU A 3 4.65 -0.72 -5.84
N LYS A 4 5.71 -0.62 -6.66
CA LYS A 4 6.69 -1.68 -6.88
C LYS A 4 7.48 -1.98 -5.60
N THR A 5 7.80 -0.95 -4.82
CA THR A 5 8.49 -1.08 -3.53
C THR A 5 7.63 -1.81 -2.50
N LEU A 6 6.32 -1.50 -2.46
CA LEU A 6 5.39 -2.20 -1.57
C LEU A 6 5.18 -3.67 -1.98
N LYS A 7 5.16 -3.97 -3.29
CA LYS A 7 5.06 -5.36 -3.79
C LYS A 7 6.22 -6.23 -3.34
N SER A 8 7.44 -5.67 -3.28
CA SER A 8 8.65 -6.37 -2.84
C SER A 8 8.72 -6.61 -1.33
N LYS A 9 7.89 -5.94 -0.53
CA LYS A 9 7.85 -6.13 0.92
C LYS A 9 7.13 -7.42 1.32
N THR A 10 7.55 -7.96 2.45
CA THR A 10 6.90 -9.11 3.09
C THR A 10 5.54 -8.69 3.66
N PRO A 11 4.60 -9.65 3.86
CA PRO A 11 3.31 -9.35 4.49
C PRO A 11 3.44 -8.73 5.88
N VAL A 12 4.47 -9.12 6.65
CA VAL A 12 4.74 -8.57 7.99
C VAL A 12 5.13 -7.10 7.91
N GLU A 13 6.04 -6.73 7.02
CA GLU A 13 6.41 -5.33 6.81
C GLU A 13 5.23 -4.49 6.33
N LEU A 14 4.40 -5.03 5.44
CA LEU A 14 3.20 -4.34 4.97
C LEU A 14 2.21 -4.14 6.11
N LEU A 15 2.06 -5.11 7.01
CA LEU A 15 1.19 -4.98 8.17
C LEU A 15 1.67 -3.87 9.09
N SER A 16 2.96 -3.84 9.42
CA SER A 16 3.53 -2.76 10.23
C SER A 16 3.36 -1.40 9.56
N MET A 17 3.59 -1.29 8.25
CA MET A 17 3.36 -0.03 7.52
C MET A 17 1.89 0.37 7.49
N ALA A 18 0.97 -0.60 7.41
CA ALA A 18 -0.46 -0.34 7.46
C ALA A 18 -0.89 0.20 8.83
N GLU A 19 -0.34 -0.36 9.91
CA GLU A 19 -0.56 0.13 11.28
C GLU A 19 0.02 1.55 11.47
N GLU A 20 1.23 1.82 10.99
CA GLU A 20 1.84 3.17 11.02
C GLU A 20 1.03 4.21 10.23
N GLN A 21 0.33 3.77 9.18
CA GLN A 21 -0.53 4.62 8.35
C GLN A 21 -1.98 4.65 8.83
N GLU A 22 -2.30 4.06 9.99
CA GLU A 22 -3.63 4.04 10.58
C GLU A 22 -4.67 3.38 9.66
N VAL A 23 -4.28 2.27 9.04
CA VAL A 23 -5.16 1.41 8.24
C VAL A 23 -5.87 0.43 9.16
N GLU A 24 -7.18 0.60 9.31
CA GLU A 24 -8.02 -0.27 10.13
C GLU A 24 -8.10 -1.69 9.54
N ASN A 25 -8.15 -2.69 10.41
CA ASN A 25 -8.29 -4.11 10.04
C ASN A 25 -7.22 -4.65 9.08
N ALA A 26 -6.03 -4.03 9.05
CA ALA A 26 -4.94 -4.44 8.16
C ALA A 26 -4.59 -5.94 8.25
N SER A 27 -4.65 -6.53 9.46
CA SER A 27 -4.39 -7.96 9.67
C SER A 27 -5.37 -8.91 8.97
N THR A 28 -6.56 -8.41 8.59
CA THR A 28 -7.60 -9.19 7.88
C THR A 28 -7.57 -8.95 6.37
N LEU A 29 -6.85 -7.93 5.91
CA LEU A 29 -6.75 -7.58 4.49
C LEU A 29 -5.83 -8.54 3.75
N ARG A 30 -6.18 -8.84 2.49
CA ARG A 30 -5.25 -9.53 1.60
C ARG A 30 -4.07 -8.60 1.30
N LYS A 31 -2.92 -9.19 0.96
CA LYS A 31 -1.68 -8.42 0.65
C LYS A 31 -1.93 -7.28 -0.35
N GLN A 32 -2.73 -7.51 -1.40
CA GLN A 32 -3.06 -6.46 -2.37
C GLN A 32 -3.91 -5.34 -1.78
N ASP A 33 -4.95 -5.67 -1.03
CA ASP A 33 -5.84 -4.70 -0.42
C ASP A 33 -5.10 -3.86 0.63
N MET A 34 -4.21 -4.49 1.39
CA MET A 34 -3.33 -3.82 2.35
C MET A 34 -2.40 -2.82 1.66
N MET A 35 -1.75 -3.22 0.57
CA MET A 35 -0.91 -2.30 -0.23
C MET A 35 -1.71 -1.11 -0.75
N PHE A 36 -2.94 -1.35 -1.22
CA PHE A 36 -3.80 -0.29 -1.74
C PHE A 36 -4.26 0.66 -0.63
N ALA A 37 -4.61 0.13 0.54
CA ALA A 37 -5.01 0.92 1.71
C ALA A 37 -3.86 1.81 2.21
N ILE A 38 -2.63 1.27 2.30
CA ILE A 38 -1.42 2.03 2.63
C ILE A 38 -1.23 3.18 1.64
N LEU A 39 -1.29 2.88 0.34
CA LEU A 39 -1.15 3.89 -0.69
C LEU A 39 -2.23 4.97 -0.56
N LYS A 40 -3.49 4.58 -0.41
CA LYS A 40 -4.60 5.52 -0.24
C LYS A 40 -4.36 6.47 0.94
N ARG A 41 -3.93 5.94 2.09
CA ARG A 41 -3.58 6.75 3.27
C ARG A 41 -2.44 7.72 3.01
N MET A 42 -1.41 7.30 2.30
CA MET A 42 -0.30 8.18 1.92
C MET A 42 -0.76 9.32 0.99
N ALA A 43 -1.64 9.03 0.02
CA ALA A 43 -2.23 10.07 -0.84
C ALA A 43 -3.10 11.05 -0.05
N GLU A 44 -3.90 10.55 0.90
CA GLU A 44 -4.72 11.38 1.78
C GLU A 44 -3.86 12.34 2.63
N LYS A 45 -2.65 11.90 3.01
CA LYS A 45 -1.63 12.72 3.70
C LYS A 45 -0.88 13.67 2.76
N GLY A 46 -1.17 13.66 1.46
CA GLY A 46 -0.53 14.52 0.47
C GLY A 46 0.81 13.99 -0.05
N GLU A 47 1.16 12.74 0.23
CA GLU A 47 2.35 12.14 -0.37
C GLU A 47 2.11 11.76 -1.83
N ALA A 48 3.08 12.07 -2.69
CA ALA A 48 3.04 11.69 -4.09
C ALA A 48 3.18 10.17 -4.25
N ILE A 49 2.22 9.55 -4.95
CA ILE A 49 2.21 8.12 -5.24
C ILE A 49 2.51 7.89 -6.71
N PHE A 50 3.37 6.92 -6.98
CA PHE A 50 3.77 6.54 -8.33
C PHE A 50 3.39 5.08 -8.59
N GLY A 51 2.51 4.88 -9.57
CA GLY A 51 2.16 3.58 -10.12
C GLY A 51 2.79 3.42 -11.50
N SER A 52 3.33 2.24 -11.79
CA SER A 52 3.75 1.85 -13.13
C SER A 52 2.95 0.62 -13.52
N GLY A 53 2.35 0.66 -14.70
CA GLY A 53 1.54 -0.41 -15.26
C GLY A 53 1.58 -0.35 -16.79
N VAL A 54 1.26 -1.46 -17.43
CA VAL A 54 1.04 -1.51 -18.88
C VAL A 54 -0.43 -1.20 -19.12
N VAL A 55 -0.72 -0.29 -20.04
CA VAL A 55 -2.09 -0.05 -20.51
C VAL A 55 -2.43 -1.15 -21.52
N GLU A 56 -3.45 -1.94 -21.22
CA GLU A 56 -4.00 -2.95 -22.13
C GLU A 56 -5.29 -2.38 -22.72
N ILE A 57 -5.42 -2.38 -24.05
CA ILE A 57 -6.55 -1.82 -24.83
C ILE A 57 -7.34 -2.96 -25.46
#